data_AF-A0A7G5CAG2-F1
#
_entry.id   AF-A0A7G5CAG2-F1
#
_cell.length_a   1.000
_cell.length_b   1.000
_cell.length_c   1.000
_cell.angle_alpha   90.00
_cell.angle_beta   90.00
_cell.angle_gamma   90.00
#
_symmetry.space_group_name_H-M   'P 1'
#
loop_
_entity.id
_entity.type
_entity.pdbx_description
1 polymer ?
#
loop_
_entity_poly.entity_id
_entity_poly.type
_entity_poly.pdbx_seq_one_letter_code
_entity_poly.pdbx_strand_id
1 'polypeptide(L)'
;MQNMQHEKTFDQLIKDNLKSIKISPCERFHELLGNPLYENRFIKVGKFHEPGLAPVYDQTGAYHINVRGEAVYHYRFLKTFGFYFNRAAVEDDTGCYHIDPSGCRVYKQSYQWVGNYQEDICVVRKHNKCFHINLNGNRIYQKEYDYVGDFKDGIAVVYGDSKATHINHHGKLVHNKWYKNLNIFHKGYSIAEDQHGWFHIDINGDPVYQQRFKMVEAFYNGMAKVETFEGVLGQIDITGNVKFSIFDLGKESQVHRISAELSAFWKTYLTSVAIELDLLNILPATMPVLSKKLNIIVPNLERLLRALWEIGFIDYDKDKDLWQLSSKGKCFKEIPFLPKAATMWARVAAEKNWLKIADILKQKSISSFESFKEREASEDKKIAFYQALLGYSRFDTKEFNSRINIDGAKNILLFGVHSLFLAYSDIHNKGSIVLYNEHKVPRQLVENLKVKLITQEELSVTNYELGVFCRFLQHYDDDKVLSYLKLVKGISRILLIETILDYRSPAGGSVDINVMVETGGKLRTLSDWEKILKQVKGFKISSVVPLTDYLSVIDVRC
;
A
#
# COMPACT_ATOMS: atom_id res chain seq x y z
N MET A 1 -65.03 28.86 31.65
CA MET A 1 -63.80 28.04 31.64
C MET A 1 -62.68 28.86 31.04
N GLN A 2 -61.90 29.53 31.89
CA GLN A 2 -60.73 30.31 31.48
C GLN A 2 -59.60 29.35 31.09
N ASN A 3 -59.12 29.46 29.84
CA ASN A 3 -57.86 28.86 29.41
C ASN A 3 -56.71 29.71 29.95
N MET A 4 -55.98 29.19 30.94
CA MET A 4 -54.66 29.68 31.31
C MET A 4 -53.67 29.33 30.20
N GLN A 5 -53.40 30.26 29.29
CA GLN A 5 -52.17 30.25 28.51
C GLN A 5 -51.04 30.78 29.41
N HIS A 6 -50.17 29.88 29.86
CA HIS A 6 -48.93 30.25 30.53
C HIS A 6 -48.06 31.05 29.54
N GLU A 7 -47.87 32.34 29.78
CA GLU A 7 -46.78 33.11 29.16
C GLU A 7 -45.46 32.44 29.54
N LYS A 8 -44.74 31.92 28.53
CA LYS A 8 -43.38 31.41 28.72
C LYS A 8 -42.49 32.60 29.12
N THR A 9 -41.82 32.50 30.26
CA THR A 9 -40.84 33.51 30.70
C THR A 9 -39.71 33.63 29.69
N PHE A 10 -39.03 34.78 29.65
CA PHE A 10 -37.86 35.03 28.79
C PHE A 10 -36.81 33.91 28.85
N ASP A 11 -36.57 33.37 30.06
CA ASP A 11 -35.64 32.25 30.27
C ASP A 11 -36.12 30.96 29.60
N GLN A 12 -37.42 30.68 29.62
CA GLN A 12 -38.02 29.50 29.00
C GLN A 12 -37.90 29.57 27.47
N LEU A 13 -38.06 30.76 26.90
CA LEU A 13 -38.03 31.01 25.46
C LEU A 13 -36.61 30.91 24.86
N ILE A 14 -35.60 31.35 25.61
CA ILE A 14 -34.18 31.18 25.26
C ILE A 14 -33.71 29.74 25.47
N LYS A 15 -34.17 29.09 26.55
CA LYS A 15 -33.88 27.68 26.81
C LYS A 15 -34.45 26.75 25.72
N ASP A 16 -35.63 27.05 25.18
CA ASP A 16 -36.18 26.30 24.05
C ASP A 16 -35.36 26.48 22.74
N ASN A 17 -34.42 27.45 22.70
CA ASN A 17 -33.61 27.81 21.55
C ASN A 17 -32.09 27.81 21.84
N LEU A 18 -31.58 27.02 22.78
CA LEU A 18 -30.15 26.99 23.14
C LEU A 18 -29.20 26.85 21.94
N LYS A 19 -29.61 26.11 20.89
CA LYS A 19 -28.83 25.94 19.64
C LYS A 19 -28.57 27.24 18.87
N SER A 20 -29.38 28.27 19.09
CA SER A 20 -29.23 29.58 18.44
C SER A 20 -28.18 30.47 19.11
N ILE A 21 -27.80 30.16 20.36
CA ILE A 21 -26.77 30.88 21.10
C ILE A 21 -25.41 30.48 20.56
N LYS A 22 -24.60 31.47 20.19
CA LYS A 22 -23.24 31.28 19.68
C LYS A 22 -22.23 31.81 20.68
N ILE A 23 -21.05 31.21 20.67
CA ILE A 23 -19.89 31.79 21.36
C ILE A 23 -19.40 32.97 20.51
N SER A 24 -19.11 34.11 21.14
CA SER A 24 -18.59 35.27 20.42
C SER A 24 -17.24 34.96 19.76
N PRO A 25 -16.85 35.67 18.69
CA PRO A 25 -15.58 35.41 18.00
C PRO A 25 -14.33 35.52 18.89
N CYS A 26 -14.40 36.28 20.00
CA CYS A 26 -13.31 36.39 20.96
C CYS A 26 -13.35 35.32 22.08
N GLU A 27 -14.34 34.43 22.09
CA GLU A 27 -14.55 33.37 23.07
C GLU A 27 -14.79 33.83 24.52
N ARG A 28 -15.14 35.11 24.74
CA ARG A 28 -15.27 35.71 26.08
C ARG A 28 -16.71 35.85 26.60
N PHE A 29 -17.70 35.66 25.74
CA PHE A 29 -19.12 35.76 26.07
C PHE A 29 -19.97 35.05 25.00
N HIS A 30 -21.28 35.01 25.21
CA HIS A 30 -22.23 34.42 24.27
C HIS A 30 -23.01 35.51 23.53
N GLU A 31 -23.35 35.24 22.27
CA GLU A 31 -24.15 36.11 21.42
C GLU A 31 -25.45 35.40 21.03
N LEU A 32 -26.52 36.18 20.96
CA LEU A 32 -27.79 35.79 20.37
C LEU A 32 -28.17 36.83 19.31
N LEU A 33 -28.36 36.37 18.08
CA LEU A 33 -28.65 37.24 16.92
C LEU A 33 -27.62 38.37 16.73
N GLY A 34 -26.34 38.10 17.03
CA GLY A 34 -25.23 39.04 16.88
C GLY A 34 -25.08 40.07 18.01
N ASN A 35 -25.92 40.01 19.04
CA ASN A 35 -25.81 40.88 20.22
C ASN A 35 -25.31 40.08 21.44
N PRO A 36 -24.49 40.68 22.33
CA PRO A 36 -24.11 40.04 23.59
C PRO A 36 -25.35 39.63 24.40
N LEU A 37 -25.38 38.37 24.86
CA LEU A 37 -26.51 37.81 25.61
C LEU A 37 -26.61 38.39 27.04
N TYR A 38 -25.48 38.83 27.59
CA TYR A 38 -25.35 39.40 28.94
C TYR A 38 -24.13 40.33 29.04
N GLU A 39 -24.01 41.12 30.11
CA GLU A 39 -22.94 42.13 30.28
C GLU A 39 -21.58 41.54 30.69
N ASN A 40 -21.57 40.43 31.44
CA ASN A 40 -20.34 39.81 31.94
C ASN A 40 -19.36 39.42 30.82
N ARG A 41 -18.05 39.53 31.09
CA ARG A 41 -16.97 39.17 30.16
C ARG A 41 -15.96 38.26 30.84
N PHE A 42 -15.92 37.01 30.41
CA PHE A 42 -15.07 35.97 30.98
C PHE A 42 -13.70 35.95 30.32
N ILE A 43 -12.76 35.18 30.88
CA ILE A 43 -11.51 34.84 30.19
C ILE A 43 -11.82 33.87 29.05
N LYS A 44 -12.69 32.89 29.30
CA LYS A 44 -13.18 31.95 28.28
C LYS A 44 -14.58 31.44 28.60
N VAL A 45 -15.38 31.17 27.57
CA VAL A 45 -16.68 30.48 27.68
C VAL A 45 -16.72 29.24 26.78
N GLY A 46 -17.42 28.20 27.23
CA GLY A 46 -17.83 27.05 26.41
C GLY A 46 -19.33 27.12 26.09
N LYS A 47 -19.82 26.21 25.24
CA LYS A 47 -21.20 26.25 24.72
C LYS A 47 -22.23 26.05 25.83
N PHE A 48 -23.42 26.61 25.64
CA PHE A 48 -24.59 26.22 26.42
C PHE A 48 -25.02 24.79 26.06
N HIS A 49 -25.33 24.00 27.09
CA HIS A 49 -25.93 22.68 26.99
C HIS A 49 -27.19 22.63 27.86
N GLU A 50 -28.09 21.68 27.60
CA GLU A 50 -29.19 21.39 28.54
C GLU A 50 -28.60 21.12 29.95
N PRO A 51 -29.15 21.74 31.03
CA PRO A 51 -30.45 22.41 31.13
C PRO A 51 -30.46 23.93 30.88
N GLY A 52 -29.52 24.47 30.10
CA GLY A 52 -29.33 25.91 29.87
C GLY A 52 -28.12 26.48 30.58
N LEU A 53 -27.07 25.67 30.73
CA LEU A 53 -25.84 26.01 31.45
C LEU A 53 -24.63 25.99 30.52
N ALA A 54 -23.72 26.93 30.73
CA ALA A 54 -22.45 27.01 29.99
C ALA A 54 -21.25 27.03 30.95
N PRO A 55 -20.17 26.29 30.67
CA PRO A 55 -18.94 26.38 31.44
C PRO A 55 -18.23 27.70 31.10
N VAL A 56 -17.68 28.36 32.11
CA VAL A 56 -16.91 29.60 31.98
C VAL A 56 -15.66 29.56 32.85
N TYR A 57 -14.69 30.38 32.50
CA TYR A 57 -13.45 30.56 33.24
C TYR A 57 -13.15 32.05 33.43
N ASP A 58 -12.85 32.45 34.66
CA ASP A 58 -12.40 33.80 35.01
C ASP A 58 -11.23 33.76 36.01
N GLN A 59 -10.88 34.91 36.60
CA GLN A 59 -9.78 35.04 37.55
C GLN A 59 -9.98 34.24 38.85
N THR A 60 -11.23 33.87 39.17
CA THR A 60 -11.59 33.10 40.37
C THR A 60 -11.56 31.59 40.11
N GLY A 61 -11.56 31.17 38.85
CA GLY A 61 -11.52 29.76 38.42
C GLY A 61 -12.61 29.41 37.42
N ALA A 62 -12.86 28.11 37.24
CA ALA A 62 -13.85 27.57 36.32
C ALA A 62 -15.18 27.25 37.03
N TYR A 63 -16.31 27.57 36.40
CA TYR A 63 -17.66 27.28 36.93
C TYR A 63 -18.71 27.27 35.82
N HIS A 64 -20.00 27.23 36.16
CA HIS A 64 -21.10 27.30 35.21
C HIS A 64 -21.99 28.52 35.43
N ILE A 65 -22.46 29.10 34.33
CA ILE A 65 -23.42 30.21 34.30
C ILE A 65 -24.75 29.79 33.70
N ASN A 66 -25.82 30.49 34.08
CA ASN A 66 -27.10 30.44 33.40
C ASN A 66 -27.09 31.33 32.14
N VAL A 67 -28.21 31.36 31.41
CA VAL A 67 -28.39 32.18 30.19
C VAL A 67 -28.29 33.69 30.42
N ARG A 68 -28.38 34.15 31.68
CA ARG A 68 -28.21 35.56 32.06
C ARG A 68 -26.75 35.92 32.38
N GLY A 69 -25.83 34.96 32.27
CA GLY A 69 -24.42 35.18 32.60
C GLY A 69 -24.10 35.12 34.09
N GLU A 70 -25.07 34.68 34.91
CA GLU A 70 -24.94 34.62 36.36
C GLU A 70 -24.42 33.25 36.79
N ALA A 71 -23.51 33.23 37.77
CA ALA A 71 -22.99 32.00 38.35
C ALA A 71 -24.13 31.20 39.02
N VAL A 72 -24.24 29.91 38.70
CA VAL A 72 -25.29 29.05 39.29
C VAL A 72 -24.92 28.56 40.70
N TYR A 73 -23.64 28.60 41.04
CA TYR A 73 -23.12 28.23 42.35
C TYR A 73 -21.80 28.96 42.65
N HIS A 74 -21.41 28.98 43.93
CA HIS A 74 -20.23 29.73 44.40
C HIS A 74 -18.89 29.01 44.23
N TYR A 75 -18.88 27.67 44.17
CA TYR A 75 -17.64 26.90 44.06
C TYR A 75 -16.90 27.20 42.75
N ARG A 76 -15.57 27.11 42.78
CA ARG A 76 -14.68 27.35 41.62
C ARG A 76 -13.73 26.18 41.46
N PHE A 77 -13.76 25.60 40.27
CA PHE A 77 -12.97 24.44 39.86
C PHE A 77 -11.71 24.89 39.10
N LEU A 78 -10.76 23.98 38.92
CA LEU A 78 -9.64 24.19 38.00
C LEU A 78 -10.12 24.13 36.54
N LYS A 79 -11.02 23.20 36.20
CA LYS A 79 -11.67 23.10 34.88
C LYS A 79 -13.13 22.67 34.99
N THR A 80 -13.97 23.12 34.05
CA THR A 80 -15.36 22.68 33.87
C THR A 80 -15.65 22.41 32.40
N PHE A 81 -16.56 21.47 32.12
CA PHE A 81 -17.00 21.08 30.79
C PHE A 81 -18.54 21.12 30.71
N GLY A 82 -19.09 21.10 29.49
CA GLY A 82 -20.53 21.19 29.27
C GLY A 82 -21.34 20.05 29.92
N PHE A 83 -22.62 20.31 30.16
CA PHE A 83 -23.54 19.32 30.71
C PHE A 83 -24.02 18.32 29.64
N TYR A 84 -23.99 17.03 29.99
CA TYR A 84 -24.59 15.93 29.23
C TYR A 84 -25.31 15.01 30.22
N PHE A 85 -26.56 14.64 29.94
CA PHE A 85 -27.39 13.84 30.86
C PHE A 85 -27.45 14.42 32.29
N ASN A 86 -27.57 15.75 32.41
CA ASN A 86 -27.54 16.47 33.70
C ASN A 86 -26.28 16.20 34.55
N ARG A 87 -25.14 15.95 33.90
CA ARG A 87 -23.83 15.81 34.53
C ARG A 87 -22.82 16.68 33.79
N ALA A 88 -21.98 17.40 34.53
CA ALA A 88 -20.83 18.11 33.97
C ALA A 88 -19.55 17.54 34.56
N ALA A 89 -18.56 17.27 33.70
CA ALA A 89 -17.22 16.93 34.13
C ALA A 89 -16.52 18.17 34.70
N VAL A 90 -15.85 18.01 35.84
CA VAL A 90 -15.08 19.06 36.51
C VAL A 90 -13.77 18.51 37.05
N GLU A 91 -12.80 19.39 37.27
CA GLU A 91 -11.48 19.07 37.84
C GLU A 91 -11.18 20.01 39.01
N ASP A 92 -10.78 19.46 40.15
CA ASP A 92 -10.19 20.19 41.28
C ASP A 92 -8.87 19.54 41.72
N ASP A 93 -8.30 20.00 42.83
CA ASP A 93 -7.04 19.49 43.39
C ASP A 93 -7.08 17.99 43.74
N THR A 94 -8.26 17.39 43.85
CA THR A 94 -8.47 15.96 44.11
C THR A 94 -8.60 15.12 42.85
N GLY A 95 -8.69 15.76 41.67
CA GLY A 95 -8.85 15.13 40.36
C GLY A 95 -10.20 15.39 39.71
N CYS A 96 -10.56 14.56 38.73
CA CYS A 96 -11.75 14.73 37.89
C CYS A 96 -12.96 13.95 38.41
N TYR A 97 -14.15 14.55 38.36
CA TYR A 97 -15.42 13.92 38.71
C TYR A 97 -16.60 14.66 38.06
N HIS A 98 -17.82 14.24 38.38
CA HIS A 98 -19.04 14.86 37.87
C HIS A 98 -19.82 15.60 38.95
N ILE A 99 -20.44 16.70 38.53
CA ILE A 99 -21.40 17.48 39.33
C ILE A 99 -22.79 17.47 38.68
N ASP A 100 -23.80 17.72 39.49
CA ASP A 100 -25.15 18.05 39.04
C ASP A 100 -25.29 19.55 38.69
N PRO A 101 -26.43 19.99 38.14
CA PRO A 101 -26.66 21.40 37.79
C PRO A 101 -26.58 22.39 38.95
N SER A 102 -26.68 21.94 40.21
CA SER A 102 -26.53 22.78 41.40
C SER A 102 -25.07 22.97 41.83
N GLY A 103 -24.13 22.34 41.13
CA GLY A 103 -22.71 22.36 41.48
C GLY A 103 -22.32 21.30 42.51
N CYS A 104 -23.26 20.44 42.91
CA CYS A 104 -23.00 19.40 43.89
C CYS A 104 -22.41 18.16 43.23
N ARG A 105 -21.40 17.59 43.88
CA ARG A 105 -20.76 16.36 43.46
C ARG A 105 -21.73 15.18 43.55
N VAL A 106 -21.84 14.38 42.50
CA VAL A 106 -22.84 13.29 42.41
C VAL A 106 -22.38 11.95 43.02
N TYR A 107 -21.08 11.77 43.25
CA TYR A 107 -20.50 10.57 43.88
C TYR A 107 -19.13 10.90 44.49
N LYS A 108 -18.65 10.09 45.46
CA LYS A 108 -17.47 10.44 46.28
C LYS A 108 -16.11 10.30 45.57
N GLN A 109 -16.00 9.43 44.58
CA GLN A 109 -14.74 9.03 43.96
C GLN A 109 -14.20 10.08 42.98
N SER A 110 -12.89 10.33 42.97
CA SER A 110 -12.19 11.12 41.94
C SER A 110 -11.43 10.21 40.98
N TYR A 111 -11.18 10.69 39.77
CA TYR A 111 -10.51 9.98 38.69
C TYR A 111 -9.40 10.83 38.09
N GLN A 112 -8.46 10.21 37.37
CA GLN A 112 -7.43 10.95 36.62
C GLN A 112 -8.05 11.68 35.42
N TRP A 113 -9.14 11.13 34.87
CA TRP A 113 -9.90 11.73 33.79
C TRP A 113 -11.32 11.15 33.76
N VAL A 114 -12.29 11.96 33.34
CA VAL A 114 -13.68 11.53 33.09
C VAL A 114 -14.14 12.09 31.75
N GLY A 115 -14.91 11.30 31.00
CA GLY A 115 -15.55 11.71 29.75
C GLY A 115 -16.96 12.24 29.97
N ASN A 116 -17.63 12.66 28.90
CA ASN A 116 -19.03 13.06 28.96
C ASN A 116 -19.94 11.82 29.07
N TYR A 117 -21.14 12.00 29.62
CA TYR A 117 -22.16 10.95 29.59
C TYR A 117 -22.76 10.81 28.20
N GLN A 118 -22.92 9.56 27.76
CA GLN A 118 -23.64 9.12 26.56
C GLN A 118 -24.41 7.85 26.92
N GLU A 119 -25.70 7.80 26.59
CA GLU A 119 -26.57 6.65 26.95
C GLU A 119 -26.54 6.34 28.47
N ASP A 120 -26.59 7.38 29.32
CA ASP A 120 -26.51 7.29 30.81
C ASP A 120 -25.23 6.66 31.39
N ILE A 121 -24.21 6.47 30.56
CA ILE A 121 -22.92 5.88 30.91
C ILE A 121 -21.79 6.85 30.54
N CYS A 122 -20.70 6.88 31.30
CA CYS A 122 -19.51 7.62 30.90
C CYS A 122 -18.22 6.82 31.09
N VAL A 123 -17.20 7.17 30.32
CA VAL A 123 -15.85 6.65 30.46
C VAL A 123 -15.12 7.36 31.61
N VAL A 124 -14.38 6.62 32.41
CA VAL A 124 -13.46 7.19 33.41
C VAL A 124 -12.10 6.49 33.36
N ARG A 125 -11.04 7.21 33.78
CA ARG A 125 -9.68 6.70 33.87
C ARG A 125 -9.17 6.70 35.31
N LYS A 126 -8.70 5.54 35.77
CA LYS A 126 -8.06 5.37 37.08
C LYS A 126 -6.86 4.43 36.94
N HIS A 127 -5.72 4.80 37.53
CA HIS A 127 -4.48 4.02 37.47
C HIS A 127 -4.09 3.58 36.05
N ASN A 128 -4.18 4.51 35.08
CA ASN A 128 -3.91 4.27 33.65
C ASN A 128 -4.80 3.23 32.97
N LYS A 129 -5.91 2.83 33.59
CA LYS A 129 -6.93 1.98 32.99
C LYS A 129 -8.26 2.70 32.86
N CYS A 130 -9.03 2.33 31.84
CA CYS A 130 -10.32 2.92 31.52
C CYS A 130 -11.45 1.90 31.72
N PHE A 131 -12.60 2.39 32.19
CA PHE A 131 -13.83 1.62 32.38
C PHE A 131 -15.03 2.57 32.41
N HIS A 132 -16.24 2.00 32.45
CA HIS A 132 -17.48 2.77 32.45
C HIS A 132 -18.15 2.83 33.82
N ILE A 133 -18.79 3.96 34.12
CA ILE A 133 -19.64 4.18 35.30
C ILE A 133 -21.04 4.65 34.90
N ASN A 134 -22.04 4.40 35.75
CA ASN A 134 -23.38 4.99 35.60
C ASN A 134 -23.46 6.39 36.25
N LEU A 135 -24.62 7.03 36.11
CA LEU A 135 -24.95 8.35 36.68
C LEU A 135 -24.74 8.50 38.20
N ASN A 136 -24.63 7.39 38.95
CA ASN A 136 -24.38 7.34 40.39
C ASN A 136 -22.91 7.07 40.74
N GLY A 137 -22.01 7.02 39.74
CA GLY A 137 -20.59 6.72 39.93
C GLY A 137 -20.27 5.24 40.13
N ASN A 138 -21.27 4.36 40.02
CA ASN A 138 -21.05 2.92 40.18
C ASN A 138 -20.49 2.33 38.89
N ARG A 139 -19.49 1.45 39.03
CA ARG A 139 -18.97 0.68 37.89
C ARG A 139 -20.07 -0.16 37.27
N ILE A 140 -20.10 -0.17 35.95
CA ILE A 140 -21.03 -1.01 35.18
C ILE A 140 -20.57 -2.48 35.18
N TYR A 141 -19.26 -2.71 35.17
CA TYR A 141 -18.63 -4.03 35.16
C TYR A 141 -17.25 -3.98 35.84
N GLN A 142 -16.69 -5.15 36.15
CA GLN A 142 -15.42 -5.24 36.89
C GLN A 142 -14.17 -5.06 36.02
N LYS A 143 -14.18 -5.56 34.79
CA LYS A 143 -13.02 -5.56 33.89
C LYS A 143 -12.56 -4.14 33.55
N GLU A 144 -11.26 -3.97 33.35
CA GLU A 144 -10.64 -2.71 32.97
C GLU A 144 -9.84 -2.88 31.68
N TYR A 145 -9.66 -1.79 30.93
CA TYR A 145 -9.07 -1.79 29.60
C TYR A 145 -8.02 -0.68 29.47
N ASP A 146 -7.14 -0.79 28.48
CA ASP A 146 -6.17 0.27 28.16
C ASP A 146 -6.90 1.51 27.63
N TYR A 147 -7.94 1.29 26.84
CA TYR A 147 -8.86 2.32 26.36
C TYR A 147 -10.28 1.76 26.24
N VAL A 148 -11.28 2.59 26.51
CA VAL A 148 -12.68 2.31 26.17
C VAL A 148 -13.24 3.55 25.48
N GLY A 149 -13.96 3.35 24.37
CA GLY A 149 -14.70 4.39 23.68
C GLY A 149 -16.10 4.58 24.25
N ASP A 150 -16.78 5.63 23.82
CA ASP A 150 -18.17 5.90 24.22
C ASP A 150 -19.13 4.83 23.67
N PHE A 151 -20.24 4.62 24.37
CA PHE A 151 -21.32 3.77 23.88
C PHE A 151 -22.11 4.48 22.78
N LYS A 152 -22.43 3.70 21.73
CA LYS A 152 -23.34 4.08 20.67
C LYS A 152 -24.18 2.87 20.27
N ASP A 153 -25.50 3.02 20.31
CA ASP A 153 -26.47 1.96 20.01
C ASP A 153 -26.22 0.69 20.85
N GLY A 154 -25.84 0.86 22.13
CA GLY A 154 -25.62 -0.28 23.02
C GLY A 154 -24.22 -0.92 22.95
N ILE A 155 -23.33 -0.45 22.07
CA ILE A 155 -22.01 -1.05 21.83
C ILE A 155 -20.90 -0.02 22.03
N ALA A 156 -19.75 -0.44 22.55
CA ALA A 156 -18.53 0.35 22.64
C ALA A 156 -17.32 -0.46 22.17
N VAL A 157 -16.31 0.24 21.63
CA VAL A 157 -14.99 -0.35 21.33
C VAL A 157 -14.10 -0.27 22.56
N VAL A 158 -13.40 -1.35 22.88
CA VAL A 158 -12.42 -1.39 23.97
C VAL A 158 -11.09 -1.96 23.47
N TYR A 159 -9.99 -1.41 23.98
CA TYR A 159 -8.65 -1.89 23.72
C TYR A 159 -8.06 -2.56 24.96
N GLY A 160 -7.52 -3.77 24.77
CA GLY A 160 -6.79 -4.51 25.78
C GLY A 160 -5.68 -5.29 25.10
N ASP A 161 -4.49 -5.26 25.70
CA ASP A 161 -3.30 -5.95 25.19
C ASP A 161 -2.98 -5.55 23.73
N SER A 162 -3.06 -4.25 23.44
CA SER A 162 -2.80 -3.65 22.11
C SER A 162 -3.72 -4.10 20.98
N LYS A 163 -4.89 -4.69 21.31
CA LYS A 163 -5.92 -5.06 20.34
C LYS A 163 -7.29 -4.54 20.78
N ALA A 164 -8.21 -4.43 19.83
CA ALA A 164 -9.54 -3.89 20.02
C ALA A 164 -10.64 -4.93 19.83
N THR A 165 -11.73 -4.79 20.59
CA THR A 165 -12.96 -5.59 20.47
C THR A 165 -14.20 -4.78 20.87
N HIS A 166 -15.39 -5.34 20.68
CA HIS A 166 -16.66 -4.71 21.06
C HIS A 166 -17.21 -5.28 22.37
N ILE A 167 -17.78 -4.40 23.21
CA ILE A 167 -18.56 -4.79 24.40
C ILE A 167 -19.96 -4.18 24.35
N ASN A 168 -20.89 -4.83 25.04
CA ASN A 168 -22.21 -4.26 25.31
C ASN A 168 -22.24 -3.45 26.61
N HIS A 169 -23.39 -2.84 26.91
CA HIS A 169 -23.64 -2.08 28.15
C HIS A 169 -23.40 -2.85 29.44
N HIS A 170 -23.30 -4.19 29.43
CA HIS A 170 -22.99 -5.00 30.61
C HIS A 170 -21.50 -5.37 30.70
N GLY A 171 -20.66 -4.82 29.82
CA GLY A 171 -19.23 -5.16 29.72
C GLY A 171 -18.95 -6.54 29.14
N LYS A 172 -19.96 -7.22 28.59
CA LYS A 172 -19.78 -8.52 27.93
C LYS A 172 -19.32 -8.28 26.50
N LEU A 173 -18.39 -9.11 26.04
CA LEU A 173 -17.96 -9.13 24.65
C LEU A 173 -19.17 -9.36 23.73
N VAL A 174 -19.32 -8.53 22.70
CA VAL A 174 -20.33 -8.73 21.65
C VAL A 174 -19.95 -9.95 20.81
N HIS A 175 -18.66 -10.14 20.56
CA HIS A 175 -18.06 -11.28 19.89
C HIS A 175 -16.65 -11.55 20.46
N ASN A 176 -16.12 -12.77 20.27
CA ASN A 176 -14.83 -13.16 20.86
C ASN A 176 -13.63 -12.94 19.90
N LYS A 177 -13.59 -11.79 19.22
CA LYS A 177 -12.56 -11.47 18.21
C LYS A 177 -11.84 -10.18 18.58
N TRP A 178 -10.53 -10.16 18.37
CA TRP A 178 -9.64 -9.04 18.73
C TRP A 178 -8.80 -8.63 17.54
N TYR A 179 -8.93 -7.36 17.13
CA TYR A 179 -8.33 -6.79 15.93
C TYR A 179 -7.23 -5.78 16.28
N LYS A 180 -6.35 -5.47 15.33
CA LYS A 180 -5.30 -4.46 15.53
C LYS A 180 -5.93 -3.07 15.73
N ASN A 181 -6.88 -2.73 14.86
CA ASN A 181 -7.74 -1.55 14.99
C ASN A 181 -9.19 -1.95 14.71
N LEU A 182 -10.14 -1.22 15.31
CA LEU A 182 -11.55 -1.54 15.21
C LEU A 182 -12.40 -0.27 15.38
N ASN A 183 -13.33 -0.06 14.45
CA ASN A 183 -14.30 1.03 14.51
C ASN A 183 -15.61 0.57 15.14
N ILE A 184 -16.42 1.52 15.62
CA ILE A 184 -17.77 1.23 16.10
C ILE A 184 -18.67 0.73 14.96
N PHE A 185 -19.71 -0.05 15.28
CA PHE A 185 -20.71 -0.47 14.32
C PHE A 185 -21.44 0.71 13.67
N HIS A 186 -21.71 0.59 12.37
CA HIS A 186 -22.53 1.49 11.58
C HIS A 186 -23.39 0.66 10.61
N LYS A 187 -24.72 0.73 10.77
CA LYS A 187 -25.69 -0.02 9.95
C LYS A 187 -25.42 -1.55 9.91
N GLY A 188 -25.05 -2.13 11.05
CA GLY A 188 -24.84 -3.58 11.20
C GLY A 188 -23.44 -4.09 10.84
N TYR A 189 -22.54 -3.21 10.36
CA TYR A 189 -21.17 -3.58 10.01
C TYR A 189 -20.16 -2.73 10.78
N SER A 190 -18.96 -3.25 10.99
CA SER A 190 -17.82 -2.50 11.54
C SER A 190 -16.61 -2.65 10.62
N ILE A 191 -15.65 -1.73 10.74
CA ILE A 191 -14.38 -1.77 10.04
C ILE A 191 -13.31 -2.27 11.00
N ALA A 192 -12.59 -3.31 10.61
CA ALA A 192 -11.49 -3.90 11.36
C ALA A 192 -10.19 -3.84 10.56
N GLU A 193 -9.06 -3.83 11.28
CA GLU A 193 -7.73 -4.00 10.71
C GLU A 193 -7.07 -5.24 11.32
N ASP A 194 -6.49 -6.09 10.48
CA ASP A 194 -5.57 -7.14 10.90
C ASP A 194 -4.16 -6.91 10.33
N GLN A 195 -3.27 -7.89 10.42
CA GLN A 195 -1.90 -7.79 9.91
C GLN A 195 -1.81 -7.63 8.38
N HIS A 196 -2.91 -7.87 7.66
CA HIS A 196 -2.99 -7.83 6.20
C HIS A 196 -3.77 -6.63 5.66
N GLY A 197 -4.41 -5.82 6.52
CA GLY A 197 -5.06 -4.56 6.14
C GLY A 197 -6.48 -4.39 6.68
N TRP A 198 -7.20 -3.43 6.10
CA TRP A 198 -8.54 -3.03 6.50
C TRP A 198 -9.64 -3.81 5.76
N PHE A 199 -10.75 -4.11 6.45
CA PHE A 199 -11.90 -4.84 5.93
C PHE A 199 -13.15 -4.63 6.80
N HIS A 200 -14.30 -5.10 6.32
CA HIS A 200 -15.56 -5.08 7.07
C HIS A 200 -15.81 -6.39 7.82
N ILE A 201 -16.37 -6.28 9.03
CA ILE A 201 -16.87 -7.39 9.84
C ILE A 201 -18.37 -7.25 10.09
N ASP A 202 -19.04 -8.39 10.29
CA ASP A 202 -20.42 -8.47 10.75
C ASP A 202 -20.54 -8.31 12.28
N ILE A 203 -21.77 -8.41 12.81
CA ILE A 203 -22.04 -8.32 14.26
C ILE A 203 -21.41 -9.46 15.08
N ASN A 204 -21.16 -10.61 14.46
CA ASN A 204 -20.46 -11.74 15.08
C ASN A 204 -18.94 -11.54 15.07
N GLY A 205 -18.48 -10.45 14.46
CA GLY A 205 -17.08 -10.12 14.29
C GLY A 205 -16.39 -10.96 13.23
N ASP A 206 -17.11 -11.62 12.32
CA ASP A 206 -16.49 -12.37 11.24
C ASP A 206 -16.32 -11.48 9.99
N PRO A 207 -15.22 -11.66 9.22
CA PRO A 207 -15.03 -10.92 7.98
C PRO A 207 -16.20 -11.12 7.02
N VAL A 208 -16.77 -10.03 6.51
CA VAL A 208 -17.86 -10.06 5.52
C VAL A 208 -17.34 -10.65 4.18
N TYR A 209 -16.05 -10.47 3.91
CA TYR A 209 -15.33 -10.96 2.73
C TYR A 209 -13.84 -11.18 3.04
N GLN A 210 -13.11 -11.88 2.16
CA GLN A 210 -11.72 -12.30 2.41
C GLN A 210 -10.67 -11.23 2.06
N GLN A 211 -10.98 -10.31 1.16
CA GLN A 211 -10.05 -9.28 0.68
C GLN A 211 -9.64 -8.31 1.80
N ARG A 212 -8.46 -7.71 1.62
CA ARG A 212 -7.91 -6.68 2.50
C ARG A 212 -7.48 -5.47 1.67
N PHE A 213 -7.65 -4.30 2.24
CA PHE A 213 -7.39 -3.04 1.57
C PHE A 213 -6.46 -2.16 2.40
N LYS A 214 -5.82 -1.21 1.72
CA LYS A 214 -5.07 -0.15 2.38
C LYS A 214 -5.99 0.77 3.18
N MET A 215 -7.22 0.96 2.69
CA MET A 215 -8.27 1.70 3.37
C MET A 215 -9.65 1.21 2.90
N VAL A 216 -10.62 1.19 3.82
CA VAL A 216 -12.05 0.99 3.52
C VAL A 216 -12.88 2.06 4.23
N GLU A 217 -13.88 2.61 3.56
CA GLU A 217 -14.92 3.44 4.17
C GLU A 217 -16.10 2.58 4.64
N ALA A 218 -16.93 3.11 5.54
CA ALA A 218 -18.12 2.40 5.99
C ALA A 218 -19.15 2.20 4.86
N PHE A 219 -19.98 1.18 4.95
CA PHE A 219 -21.07 0.99 4.00
C PHE A 219 -22.12 2.11 4.07
N TYR A 220 -22.40 2.71 2.91
CA TYR A 220 -23.51 3.62 2.65
C TYR A 220 -24.31 3.08 1.46
N ASN A 221 -25.61 2.81 1.67
CA ASN A 221 -26.51 2.24 0.65
C ASN A 221 -25.97 0.93 0.04
N GLY A 222 -25.37 0.07 0.86
CA GLY A 222 -24.84 -1.23 0.44
C GLY A 222 -23.48 -1.20 -0.26
N MET A 223 -22.86 -0.02 -0.37
CA MET A 223 -21.56 0.17 -1.04
C MET A 223 -20.57 0.89 -0.12
N ALA A 224 -19.30 0.53 -0.21
CA ALA A 224 -18.19 1.18 0.48
C ALA A 224 -17.09 1.54 -0.52
N LYS A 225 -16.38 2.64 -0.29
CA LYS A 225 -15.17 2.95 -1.06
C LYS A 225 -13.99 2.20 -0.48
N VAL A 226 -13.07 1.79 -1.35
CA VAL A 226 -11.85 1.07 -0.97
C VAL A 226 -10.64 1.61 -1.74
N GLU A 227 -9.46 1.55 -1.13
CA GLU A 227 -8.17 1.83 -1.75
C GLU A 227 -7.28 0.58 -1.67
N THR A 228 -6.73 0.13 -2.81
CA THR A 228 -5.78 -0.98 -2.83
C THR A 228 -4.39 -0.56 -2.33
N PHE A 229 -3.51 -1.52 -2.08
CA PHE A 229 -2.14 -1.24 -1.65
C PHE A 229 -1.32 -0.53 -2.75
N GLU A 230 -1.72 -0.68 -4.01
CA GLU A 230 -1.16 0.00 -5.19
C GLU A 230 -1.74 1.41 -5.40
N GLY A 231 -2.69 1.86 -4.55
CA GLY A 231 -3.31 3.19 -4.64
C GLY A 231 -4.48 3.29 -5.60
N VAL A 232 -5.08 2.17 -6.03
CA VAL A 232 -6.25 2.16 -6.90
C VAL A 232 -7.51 2.34 -6.07
N LEU A 233 -8.38 3.27 -6.48
CA LEU A 233 -9.68 3.49 -5.83
C LEU A 233 -10.76 2.61 -6.47
N GLY A 234 -11.64 2.06 -5.63
CA GLY A 234 -12.76 1.24 -6.05
C GLY A 234 -13.96 1.37 -5.14
N GLN A 235 -15.01 0.64 -5.49
CA GLN A 235 -16.16 0.41 -4.63
C GLN A 235 -16.32 -1.09 -4.38
N ILE A 236 -16.73 -1.45 -3.16
CA ILE A 236 -17.05 -2.81 -2.77
C ILE A 236 -18.50 -2.87 -2.28
N ASP A 237 -19.22 -3.93 -2.62
CA ASP A 237 -20.54 -4.21 -2.07
C ASP A 237 -20.49 -5.04 -0.79
N ILE A 238 -21.63 -5.24 -0.13
CA ILE A 238 -21.74 -6.04 1.11
C ILE A 238 -21.42 -7.53 0.93
N THR A 239 -21.27 -8.03 -0.30
CA THR A 239 -20.89 -9.43 -0.57
C THR A 239 -19.40 -9.58 -0.88
N GLY A 240 -18.68 -8.46 -0.95
CA GLY A 240 -17.26 -8.43 -1.28
C GLY A 240 -16.96 -8.29 -2.78
N ASN A 241 -17.96 -8.07 -3.64
CA ASN A 241 -17.68 -7.81 -5.06
C ASN A 241 -17.09 -6.42 -5.22
N VAL A 242 -15.91 -6.35 -5.83
CA VAL A 242 -15.20 -5.10 -6.04
C VAL A 242 -15.42 -4.62 -7.47
N LYS A 243 -15.95 -3.41 -7.60
CA LYS A 243 -15.92 -2.65 -8.85
C LYS A 243 -14.86 -1.58 -8.72
N PHE A 244 -13.69 -1.86 -9.27
CA PHE A 244 -12.65 -0.83 -9.36
C PHE A 244 -13.11 0.26 -10.32
N SER A 245 -13.12 1.49 -9.83
CA SER A 245 -13.28 2.64 -10.68
C SER A 245 -11.89 2.98 -11.21
N ILE A 246 -11.56 2.49 -12.40
CA ILE A 246 -10.71 3.29 -13.29
C ILE A 246 -11.52 4.57 -13.43
N PHE A 247 -11.09 5.68 -12.82
CA PHE A 247 -11.86 6.93 -12.83
C PHE A 247 -12.49 7.13 -14.21
N ASP A 248 -13.82 7.24 -14.28
CA ASP A 248 -14.50 7.73 -15.48
C ASP A 248 -14.29 9.24 -15.53
N LEU A 249 -13.03 9.59 -15.77
CA LEU A 249 -12.61 10.88 -16.21
C LEU A 249 -13.33 11.12 -17.54
N GLY A 250 -14.13 12.18 -17.64
CA GLY A 250 -14.89 12.49 -18.86
C GLY A 250 -14.02 12.41 -20.12
N LYS A 251 -14.64 12.32 -21.30
CA LYS A 251 -13.97 12.07 -22.60
C LYS A 251 -12.64 12.80 -22.78
N GLU A 252 -12.55 14.08 -22.39
CA GLU A 252 -11.31 14.88 -22.45
C GLU A 252 -10.17 14.28 -21.64
N SER A 253 -10.42 13.80 -20.44
CA SER A 253 -9.39 13.22 -19.59
C SER A 253 -9.10 11.74 -19.91
N GLN A 254 -10.01 11.02 -20.57
CA GLN A 254 -9.64 9.78 -21.29
C GLN A 254 -8.66 10.07 -22.43
N VAL A 255 -8.90 11.10 -23.25
CA VAL A 255 -7.97 11.51 -24.32
C VAL A 255 -6.60 11.88 -23.74
N HIS A 256 -6.54 12.62 -22.63
CA HIS A 256 -5.27 12.95 -21.98
C HIS A 256 -4.53 11.69 -21.49
N ARG A 257 -5.23 10.70 -20.92
CA ARG A 257 -4.60 9.43 -20.51
C ARG A 257 -4.05 8.66 -21.70
N ILE A 258 -4.84 8.49 -22.75
CA ILE A 258 -4.40 7.82 -23.97
C ILE A 258 -3.21 8.55 -24.57
N SER A 259 -3.25 9.89 -24.63
CA SER A 259 -2.13 10.69 -25.12
C SER A 259 -0.85 10.47 -24.28
N ALA A 260 -0.98 10.41 -22.95
CA ALA A 260 0.13 10.12 -22.05
C ALA A 260 0.69 8.69 -22.22
N GLU A 261 -0.16 7.71 -22.56
CA GLU A 261 0.26 6.35 -22.91
C GLU A 261 0.99 6.31 -24.27
N LEU A 262 0.45 6.96 -25.30
CA LEU A 262 1.06 7.05 -26.64
C LEU A 262 2.45 7.68 -26.60
N SER A 263 2.66 8.62 -25.70
CA SER A 263 3.93 9.34 -25.48
C SER A 263 4.83 8.70 -24.42
N ALA A 264 4.44 7.58 -23.82
CA ALA A 264 5.15 7.00 -22.68
C ALA A 264 6.60 6.60 -23.01
N PHE A 265 6.93 6.33 -24.28
CA PHE A 265 8.29 6.02 -24.71
C PHE A 265 9.28 7.15 -24.40
N TRP A 266 8.85 8.42 -24.35
CA TRP A 266 9.69 9.54 -23.95
C TRP A 266 10.30 9.33 -22.58
N LYS A 267 9.56 8.73 -21.64
CA LYS A 267 10.03 8.48 -20.28
C LYS A 267 11.24 7.53 -20.28
N THR A 268 11.21 6.51 -21.14
CA THR A 268 12.33 5.56 -21.31
C THR A 268 13.56 6.26 -21.87
N TYR A 269 13.42 7.05 -22.94
CA TYR A 269 14.54 7.78 -23.54
C TYR A 269 15.11 8.85 -22.61
N LEU A 270 14.26 9.65 -21.96
CA LEU A 270 14.69 10.66 -20.98
C LEU A 270 15.46 10.03 -19.82
N THR A 271 15.00 8.89 -19.31
CA THR A 271 15.72 8.14 -18.28
C THR A 271 17.08 7.68 -18.79
N SER A 272 17.17 7.10 -20.01
CA SER A 272 18.47 6.71 -20.60
C SER A 272 19.42 7.89 -20.73
N VAL A 273 18.94 9.05 -21.23
CA VAL A 273 19.74 10.27 -21.36
C VAL A 273 20.26 10.74 -20.00
N ALA A 274 19.45 10.66 -18.93
CA ALA A 274 19.92 11.00 -17.59
C ALA A 274 21.06 10.10 -17.10
N ILE A 275 21.04 8.81 -17.46
CA ILE A 275 22.12 7.86 -17.17
C ILE A 275 23.35 8.17 -18.03
N GLU A 276 23.18 8.42 -19.33
CA GLU A 276 24.27 8.75 -20.27
C GLU A 276 25.00 10.05 -19.89
N LEU A 277 24.27 11.03 -19.36
CA LEU A 277 24.81 12.28 -18.84
C LEU A 277 25.35 12.18 -17.40
N ASP A 278 25.43 10.97 -16.84
CA ASP A 278 25.97 10.70 -15.50
C ASP A 278 25.30 11.51 -14.37
N LEU A 279 24.01 11.86 -14.53
CA LEU A 279 23.30 12.70 -13.57
C LEU A 279 23.18 12.04 -12.19
N LEU A 280 23.20 10.71 -12.12
CA LEU A 280 23.18 9.98 -10.85
C LEU A 280 24.36 10.33 -9.93
N ASN A 281 25.53 10.59 -10.52
CA ASN A 281 26.76 10.91 -9.78
C ASN A 281 26.99 12.41 -9.66
N ILE A 282 26.53 13.20 -10.63
CA ILE A 282 26.71 14.65 -10.63
C ILE A 282 25.77 15.35 -9.64
N LEU A 283 24.55 14.85 -9.47
CA LEU A 283 23.55 15.47 -8.59
C LEU A 283 23.78 15.10 -7.11
N PRO A 284 23.53 16.02 -6.16
CA PRO A 284 22.89 17.33 -6.34
C PRO A 284 23.83 18.45 -6.85
N ALA A 285 23.31 19.38 -7.66
CA ALA A 285 24.09 20.49 -8.21
C ALA A 285 23.21 21.68 -8.64
N THR A 286 23.82 22.88 -8.68
CA THR A 286 23.19 24.10 -9.22
C THR A 286 23.23 24.11 -10.75
N MET A 287 22.39 24.94 -11.39
CA MET A 287 22.36 25.07 -12.86
C MET A 287 23.73 25.42 -13.48
N PRO A 288 24.51 26.41 -12.97
CA PRO A 288 25.83 26.71 -13.53
C PRO A 288 26.82 25.56 -13.41
N VAL A 289 26.80 24.81 -12.30
CA VAL A 289 27.67 23.65 -12.09
C VAL A 289 27.31 22.53 -13.07
N LEU A 290 26.02 22.25 -13.25
CA LEU A 290 25.55 21.25 -14.21
C LEU A 290 25.92 21.65 -15.65
N SER A 291 25.65 22.89 -16.04
CA SER A 291 25.97 23.38 -17.39
C SER A 291 27.45 23.22 -17.71
N LYS A 292 28.33 23.57 -16.75
CA LYS A 292 29.79 23.41 -16.90
C LYS A 292 30.22 21.94 -16.94
N LYS A 293 29.73 21.09 -16.04
CA LYS A 293 30.12 19.67 -15.96
C LYS A 293 29.65 18.87 -17.17
N LEU A 294 28.45 19.14 -17.65
CA LEU A 294 27.84 18.43 -18.78
C LEU A 294 28.22 19.03 -20.13
N ASN A 295 28.82 20.23 -20.14
CA ASN A 295 29.09 21.01 -21.34
C ASN A 295 27.81 21.25 -22.19
N ILE A 296 26.70 21.58 -21.51
CA ILE A 296 25.39 21.87 -22.13
C ILE A 296 25.01 23.31 -21.80
N ILE A 297 24.64 24.09 -22.83
CA ILE A 297 24.16 25.47 -22.63
C ILE A 297 22.91 25.48 -21.74
N VAL A 298 22.82 26.50 -20.87
CA VAL A 298 21.74 26.62 -19.88
C VAL A 298 20.34 26.42 -20.48
N PRO A 299 19.96 27.03 -21.62
CA PRO A 299 18.61 26.85 -22.17
C PRO A 299 18.26 25.40 -22.54
N ASN A 300 19.24 24.62 -23.02
CA ASN A 300 19.02 23.21 -23.37
C ASN A 300 18.97 22.33 -22.11
N LEU A 301 19.83 22.63 -21.13
CA LEU A 301 19.84 21.92 -19.87
C LEU A 301 18.54 22.15 -19.09
N GLU A 302 18.00 23.36 -19.07
CA GLU A 302 16.69 23.66 -18.49
C GLU A 302 15.56 22.84 -19.11
N ARG A 303 15.55 22.66 -20.43
CA ARG A 303 14.55 21.82 -21.12
C ARG A 303 14.63 20.38 -20.65
N LEU A 304 15.84 19.84 -20.54
CA LEU A 304 16.06 18.49 -20.06
C LEU A 304 15.65 18.33 -18.59
N LEU A 305 16.10 19.23 -17.71
CA LEU A 305 15.80 19.14 -16.27
C LEU A 305 14.30 19.28 -15.99
N ARG A 306 13.57 20.14 -16.71
CA ARG A 306 12.09 20.20 -16.62
C ARG A 306 11.44 18.87 -17.01
N ALA A 307 11.89 18.24 -18.10
CA ALA A 307 11.35 16.96 -18.53
C ALA A 307 11.69 15.82 -17.55
N LEU A 308 12.91 15.80 -17.00
CA LEU A 308 13.33 14.84 -15.98
C LEU A 308 12.57 15.02 -14.67
N TRP A 309 12.24 16.26 -14.31
CA TRP A 309 11.42 16.57 -13.15
C TRP A 309 9.98 16.10 -13.34
N GLU A 310 9.39 16.33 -14.52
CA GLU A 310 8.03 15.90 -14.86
C GLU A 310 7.86 14.38 -14.75
N ILE A 311 8.83 13.59 -15.22
CA ILE A 311 8.79 12.12 -15.11
C ILE A 311 9.22 11.61 -13.71
N GLY A 312 9.44 12.54 -12.79
CA GLY A 312 9.82 12.30 -11.41
C GLY A 312 11.19 11.68 -11.23
N PHE A 313 12.16 11.91 -12.14
CA PHE A 313 13.53 11.39 -12.00
C PHE A 313 14.43 12.30 -11.13
N ILE A 314 14.22 13.60 -11.18
CA ILE A 314 14.88 14.61 -10.34
C ILE A 314 13.84 15.50 -9.65
N ASP A 315 14.26 16.24 -8.63
CA ASP A 315 13.53 17.31 -7.97
C ASP A 315 14.36 18.59 -7.94
N TYR A 316 13.71 19.74 -7.71
CA TYR A 316 14.35 21.02 -7.51
C TYR A 316 14.05 21.57 -6.10
N ASP A 317 15.10 21.70 -5.28
CA ASP A 317 15.07 22.31 -3.96
C ASP A 317 15.19 23.85 -4.12
N LYS A 318 14.06 24.55 -4.03
CA LYS A 318 13.98 26.00 -4.23
C LYS A 318 14.73 26.79 -3.16
N ASP A 319 14.81 26.27 -1.94
CA ASP A 319 15.43 26.98 -0.82
C ASP A 319 16.96 26.96 -0.93
N LYS A 320 17.51 25.93 -1.59
CA LYS A 320 18.96 25.75 -1.78
C LYS A 320 19.43 26.02 -3.21
N ASP A 321 18.52 26.28 -4.14
CA ASP A 321 18.78 26.37 -5.58
C ASP A 321 19.52 25.14 -6.14
N LEU A 322 19.07 23.94 -5.76
CA LEU A 322 19.71 22.68 -6.14
C LEU A 322 18.76 21.75 -6.90
N TRP A 323 19.23 21.23 -8.02
CA TRP A 323 18.67 20.03 -8.62
C TRP A 323 19.21 18.81 -7.89
N GLN A 324 18.35 17.84 -7.60
CA GLN A 324 18.70 16.63 -6.85
C GLN A 324 17.92 15.42 -7.36
N LEU A 325 18.39 14.21 -7.03
CA LEU A 325 17.63 12.99 -7.36
C LEU A 325 16.34 12.93 -6.53
N SER A 326 15.23 12.63 -7.20
CA SER A 326 13.97 12.29 -6.54
C SER A 326 14.06 10.90 -5.88
N SER A 327 12.97 10.43 -5.25
CA SER A 327 12.88 9.04 -4.78
C SER A 327 13.13 8.02 -5.90
N LYS A 328 12.50 8.19 -7.06
CA LYS A 328 12.70 7.33 -8.24
C LYS A 328 14.14 7.43 -8.76
N GLY A 329 14.70 8.63 -8.86
CA GLY A 329 16.11 8.82 -9.27
C GLY A 329 17.09 8.14 -8.33
N LYS A 330 16.84 8.18 -7.01
CA LYS A 330 17.64 7.47 -6.00
C LYS A 330 17.58 5.95 -6.18
N CYS A 331 16.41 5.38 -6.53
CA CYS A 331 16.34 3.95 -6.84
C CYS A 331 17.28 3.53 -7.98
N PHE A 332 17.45 4.35 -9.03
CA PHE A 332 18.43 4.09 -10.08
C PHE A 332 19.88 4.11 -9.58
N LYS A 333 20.17 4.94 -8.58
CA LYS A 333 21.50 4.98 -7.95
C LYS A 333 21.74 3.80 -7.01
N GLU A 334 20.72 3.39 -6.26
CA GLU A 334 20.81 2.36 -5.22
C GLU A 334 20.70 0.93 -5.78
N ILE A 335 20.03 0.73 -6.92
CA ILE A 335 19.78 -0.58 -7.52
C ILE A 335 20.62 -0.71 -8.81
N PRO A 336 21.79 -1.37 -8.77
CA PRO A 336 22.82 -1.24 -9.81
C PRO A 336 22.44 -1.72 -11.22
N PHE A 337 21.42 -2.55 -11.36
CA PHE A 337 20.99 -3.05 -12.66
C PHE A 337 19.99 -2.11 -13.36
N LEU A 338 19.34 -1.20 -12.63
CA LEU A 338 18.33 -0.30 -13.21
C LEU A 338 18.91 0.69 -14.24
N PRO A 339 20.07 1.33 -14.03
CA PRO A 339 20.69 2.18 -15.05
C PRO A 339 20.96 1.40 -16.35
N LYS A 340 21.48 0.17 -16.22
CA LYS A 340 21.76 -0.72 -17.35
C LYS A 340 20.48 -1.14 -18.06
N ALA A 341 19.42 -1.40 -17.29
CA ALA A 341 18.10 -1.69 -17.82
C ALA A 341 17.51 -0.51 -18.58
N ALA A 342 17.65 0.73 -18.09
CA ALA A 342 17.16 1.92 -18.80
C ALA A 342 17.80 2.06 -20.19
N THR A 343 19.13 1.93 -20.28
CA THR A 343 19.85 1.98 -21.56
C THR A 343 19.46 0.82 -22.48
N MET A 344 19.29 -0.39 -21.92
CA MET A 344 18.84 -1.56 -22.68
C MET A 344 17.43 -1.36 -23.25
N TRP A 345 16.47 -0.91 -22.44
CA TRP A 345 15.08 -0.72 -22.86
C TRP A 345 14.91 0.44 -23.84
N ALA A 346 15.72 1.50 -23.74
CA ALA A 346 15.74 2.57 -24.73
C ALA A 346 16.12 2.05 -26.13
N ARG A 347 16.98 1.01 -26.19
CA ARG A 347 17.30 0.34 -27.45
C ARG A 347 16.18 -0.56 -27.95
N VAL A 348 15.53 -1.33 -27.06
CA VAL A 348 14.35 -2.14 -27.43
C VAL A 348 13.28 -1.26 -28.08
N ALA A 349 13.02 -0.08 -27.53
CA ALA A 349 12.05 0.87 -28.07
C ALA A 349 12.41 1.38 -29.48
N ALA A 350 13.69 1.36 -29.85
CA ALA A 350 14.18 1.77 -31.16
C ALA A 350 14.25 0.61 -32.18
N GLU A 351 13.91 -0.62 -31.79
CA GLU A 351 14.04 -1.79 -32.67
C GLU A 351 13.01 -1.79 -33.80
N LYS A 352 13.49 -2.09 -35.01
CA LYS A 352 12.66 -2.03 -36.23
C LYS A 352 11.52 -3.05 -36.24
N ASN A 353 11.63 -4.14 -35.49
CA ASN A 353 10.60 -5.18 -35.47
C ASN A 353 9.32 -4.69 -34.77
N TRP A 354 9.41 -3.79 -33.79
CA TRP A 354 8.23 -3.16 -33.18
C TRP A 354 7.41 -2.37 -34.21
N LEU A 355 8.08 -1.78 -35.21
CA LEU A 355 7.43 -1.06 -36.32
C LEU A 355 6.77 -2.01 -37.35
N LYS A 356 7.06 -3.31 -37.28
CA LYS A 356 6.58 -4.34 -38.24
C LYS A 356 5.68 -5.39 -37.62
N ILE A 357 5.21 -5.17 -36.38
CA ILE A 357 4.45 -6.17 -35.62
C ILE A 357 3.21 -6.68 -36.39
N ALA A 358 2.49 -5.79 -37.08
CA ALA A 358 1.31 -6.16 -37.86
C ALA A 358 1.63 -7.11 -39.01
N ASP A 359 2.83 -7.01 -39.61
CA ASP A 359 3.28 -7.90 -40.68
C ASP A 359 3.76 -9.23 -40.12
N ILE A 360 4.46 -9.21 -38.98
CA ILE A 360 4.90 -10.41 -38.26
C ILE A 360 3.67 -11.26 -37.86
N LEU A 361 2.64 -10.64 -37.30
CA LEU A 361 1.40 -11.31 -36.89
C LEU A 361 0.62 -11.99 -38.03
N LYS A 362 0.83 -11.55 -39.28
CA LYS A 362 0.18 -12.14 -40.47
C LYS A 362 0.93 -13.36 -41.01
N GLN A 363 2.13 -13.65 -40.53
CA GLN A 363 2.90 -14.80 -40.97
C GLN A 363 2.22 -16.10 -40.52
N LYS A 364 2.33 -17.15 -41.35
CA LYS A 364 1.78 -18.48 -41.00
C LYS A 364 2.47 -19.10 -39.79
N SER A 365 3.74 -18.77 -39.59
CA SER A 365 4.58 -19.23 -38.50
C SER A 365 5.65 -18.18 -38.23
N ILE A 366 6.07 -18.06 -36.98
CA ILE A 366 7.15 -17.17 -36.55
C ILE A 366 8.27 -18.07 -36.02
N SER A 367 9.41 -18.06 -36.70
CA SER A 367 10.59 -18.81 -36.28
C SER A 367 11.47 -17.95 -35.39
N SER A 368 12.21 -18.60 -34.49
CA SER A 368 13.14 -17.93 -33.60
C SER A 368 14.37 -17.38 -34.31
N PHE A 369 14.90 -16.26 -33.82
CA PHE A 369 16.07 -15.56 -34.36
C PHE A 369 16.86 -14.85 -33.26
N GLU A 370 18.09 -14.48 -33.58
CA GLU A 370 19.02 -13.83 -32.64
C GLU A 370 18.57 -12.42 -32.25
N SER A 371 18.57 -12.13 -30.95
CA SER A 371 18.23 -10.83 -30.39
C SER A 371 19.29 -9.76 -30.72
N PHE A 372 18.92 -8.48 -30.62
CA PHE A 372 19.92 -7.40 -30.72
C PHE A 372 20.98 -7.46 -29.60
N LYS A 373 20.64 -8.07 -28.46
CA LYS A 373 21.54 -8.21 -27.30
C LYS A 373 22.67 -9.18 -27.61
N GLU A 374 22.35 -10.26 -28.33
CA GLU A 374 23.32 -11.26 -28.77
C GLU A 374 24.21 -10.72 -29.90
N ARG A 375 23.60 -10.00 -30.87
CA ARG A 375 24.30 -9.31 -31.98
C ARG A 375 25.11 -8.08 -31.57
N GLU A 376 25.10 -7.68 -30.30
CA GLU A 376 25.80 -6.48 -29.87
C GLU A 376 27.32 -6.66 -30.01
N ALA A 377 27.94 -5.78 -30.80
CA ALA A 377 29.37 -5.83 -31.09
C ALA A 377 30.23 -5.21 -29.98
N SER A 378 29.70 -4.23 -29.23
CA SER A 378 30.40 -3.66 -28.08
C SER A 378 30.27 -4.59 -26.87
N GLU A 379 31.38 -5.19 -26.47
CA GLU A 379 31.45 -6.07 -25.30
C GLU A 379 30.89 -5.37 -24.05
N ASP A 380 31.24 -4.10 -23.82
CA ASP A 380 30.76 -3.32 -22.66
C ASP A 380 29.23 -3.17 -22.65
N LYS A 381 28.62 -2.86 -23.81
CA LYS A 381 27.15 -2.77 -23.93
C LYS A 381 26.50 -4.13 -23.73
N LYS A 382 27.09 -5.19 -24.28
CA LYS A 382 26.59 -6.57 -24.13
C LYS A 382 26.63 -7.02 -22.67
N ILE A 383 27.71 -6.72 -21.95
CA ILE A 383 27.83 -6.94 -20.50
C ILE A 383 26.75 -6.17 -19.76
N ALA A 384 26.53 -4.89 -20.07
CA ALA A 384 25.51 -4.08 -19.43
C ALA A 384 24.10 -4.66 -19.65
N PHE A 385 23.77 -5.10 -20.86
CA PHE A 385 22.48 -5.76 -21.15
C PHE A 385 22.29 -7.02 -20.32
N TYR A 386 23.30 -7.90 -20.28
CA TYR A 386 23.20 -9.14 -19.51
C TYR A 386 23.15 -8.89 -17.99
N GLN A 387 23.83 -7.86 -17.49
CA GLN A 387 23.70 -7.43 -16.08
C GLN A 387 22.30 -6.90 -15.77
N ALA A 388 21.65 -6.21 -16.72
CA ALA A 388 20.25 -5.81 -16.57
C ALA A 388 19.31 -7.03 -16.48
N LEU A 389 19.45 -7.98 -17.42
CA LEU A 389 18.66 -9.22 -17.45
C LEU A 389 18.83 -10.05 -16.17
N LEU A 390 20.07 -10.24 -15.72
CA LEU A 390 20.38 -10.96 -14.49
C LEU A 390 19.87 -10.22 -13.25
N GLY A 391 19.90 -8.88 -13.26
CA GLY A 391 19.33 -8.05 -12.20
C GLY A 391 17.83 -8.28 -12.01
N TYR A 392 17.08 -8.32 -13.12
CA TYR A 392 15.65 -8.70 -13.08
C TYR A 392 15.47 -10.12 -12.55
N SER A 393 16.22 -11.11 -13.04
CA SER A 393 16.11 -12.49 -12.53
C SER A 393 16.31 -12.53 -11.02
N ARG A 394 17.41 -11.96 -10.52
CA ARG A 394 17.71 -11.95 -9.08
C ARG A 394 16.64 -11.25 -8.26
N PHE A 395 15.98 -10.25 -8.83
CA PHE A 395 14.90 -9.55 -8.15
C PHE A 395 13.62 -10.40 -8.09
N ASP A 396 13.26 -11.04 -9.21
CA ASP A 396 12.03 -11.84 -9.33
C ASP A 396 12.15 -13.21 -8.65
N THR A 397 13.37 -13.70 -8.41
CA THR A 397 13.64 -15.01 -7.80
C THR A 397 14.10 -14.93 -6.35
N LYS A 398 13.90 -13.81 -5.65
CA LYS A 398 14.25 -13.66 -4.22
C LYS A 398 13.64 -14.74 -3.33
N GLU A 399 12.39 -15.13 -3.62
CA GLU A 399 11.64 -16.16 -2.89
C GLU A 399 11.89 -17.58 -3.42
N PHE A 400 12.85 -17.78 -4.32
CA PHE A 400 13.09 -19.09 -4.92
C PHE A 400 13.46 -20.13 -3.85
N ASN A 401 14.41 -19.81 -2.96
CA ASN A 401 14.91 -20.75 -1.95
C ASN A 401 13.88 -21.09 -0.87
N SER A 402 12.93 -20.18 -0.59
CA SER A 402 11.85 -20.43 0.38
C SER A 402 10.76 -21.36 -0.18
N ARG A 403 10.69 -21.51 -1.51
CA ARG A 403 9.61 -22.20 -2.22
C ARG A 403 10.04 -23.47 -2.94
N ILE A 404 11.28 -23.52 -3.42
CA ILE A 404 11.80 -24.61 -4.23
C ILE A 404 13.00 -25.25 -3.54
N ASN A 405 12.82 -26.48 -3.07
CA ASN A 405 13.93 -27.26 -2.52
C ASN A 405 14.78 -27.85 -3.66
N ILE A 406 16.07 -27.52 -3.69
CA ILE A 406 17.06 -28.11 -4.60
C ILE A 406 18.29 -28.70 -3.90
N ASP A 407 18.28 -28.83 -2.57
CA ASP A 407 19.45 -29.19 -1.76
C ASP A 407 20.04 -30.59 -2.08
N GLY A 408 19.24 -31.45 -2.72
CA GLY A 408 19.68 -32.78 -3.15
C GLY A 408 20.52 -32.81 -4.44
N ALA A 409 20.55 -31.72 -5.23
CA ALA A 409 21.23 -31.69 -6.52
C ALA A 409 22.63 -31.08 -6.39
N LYS A 410 23.68 -31.87 -6.60
CA LYS A 410 25.09 -31.43 -6.59
C LYS A 410 25.55 -30.94 -7.96
N ASN A 411 25.13 -31.58 -9.04
CA ASN A 411 25.54 -31.17 -10.39
C ASN A 411 24.38 -30.49 -11.12
N ILE A 412 24.46 -29.16 -11.23
CA ILE A 412 23.40 -28.33 -11.80
C ILE A 412 23.84 -27.79 -13.16
N LEU A 413 22.98 -27.98 -14.16
CA LEU A 413 23.12 -27.41 -15.49
C LEU A 413 22.14 -26.24 -15.66
N LEU A 414 22.70 -25.05 -15.88
CA LEU A 414 22.01 -23.80 -16.07
C LEU A 414 21.90 -23.47 -17.56
N PHE A 415 20.72 -23.04 -18.01
CA PHE A 415 20.47 -22.59 -19.38
C PHE A 415 20.15 -21.10 -19.40
N GLY A 416 20.95 -20.34 -20.15
CA GLY A 416 20.72 -18.91 -20.36
C GLY A 416 21.23 -18.03 -19.22
N VAL A 417 21.59 -16.80 -19.54
CA VAL A 417 22.11 -15.81 -18.57
C VAL A 417 21.16 -15.56 -17.39
N HIS A 418 19.85 -15.68 -17.60
CA HIS A 418 18.87 -15.48 -16.54
C HIS A 418 18.96 -16.51 -15.43
N SER A 419 19.36 -17.76 -15.74
CA SER A 419 19.48 -18.85 -14.76
C SER A 419 20.68 -18.71 -13.82
N LEU A 420 21.64 -17.82 -14.15
CA LEU A 420 22.78 -17.49 -13.28
C LEU A 420 22.38 -16.94 -11.91
N PHE A 421 21.12 -16.50 -11.71
CA PHE A 421 20.67 -16.08 -10.38
C PHE A 421 20.94 -17.14 -9.30
N LEU A 422 20.91 -18.42 -9.66
CA LEU A 422 21.22 -19.53 -8.75
C LEU A 422 22.67 -19.49 -8.26
N ALA A 423 23.61 -19.06 -9.10
CA ALA A 423 25.01 -18.94 -8.72
C ALA A 423 25.26 -17.79 -7.70
N TYR A 424 24.30 -16.86 -7.56
CA TYR A 424 24.34 -15.78 -6.56
C TYR A 424 23.51 -16.08 -5.31
N SER A 425 22.77 -17.19 -5.28
CA SER A 425 21.91 -17.54 -4.17
C SER A 425 22.72 -18.27 -3.08
N ASP A 426 22.36 -18.07 -1.80
CA ASP A 426 23.01 -18.70 -0.63
C ASP A 426 22.76 -20.22 -0.53
N ILE A 427 22.43 -20.87 -1.65
CA ILE A 427 22.19 -22.30 -1.67
C ILE A 427 23.48 -22.98 -1.22
N HIS A 428 23.37 -23.80 -0.17
CA HIS A 428 24.45 -24.62 0.38
C HIS A 428 24.82 -25.78 -0.55
N ASN A 429 24.85 -25.53 -1.86
CA ASN A 429 25.21 -26.51 -2.84
C ASN A 429 26.74 -26.62 -2.90
N LYS A 430 27.27 -27.73 -2.38
CA LYS A 430 28.71 -28.03 -2.41
C LYS A 430 29.18 -28.65 -3.74
N GLY A 431 28.31 -28.75 -4.74
CA GLY A 431 28.61 -29.39 -6.02
C GLY A 431 28.96 -28.44 -7.17
N SER A 432 28.90 -28.94 -8.41
CA SER A 432 29.32 -28.21 -9.62
C SER A 432 28.15 -27.50 -10.31
N ILE A 433 28.35 -26.23 -10.67
CA ILE A 433 27.39 -25.45 -11.48
C ILE A 433 28.01 -25.22 -12.86
N VAL A 434 27.26 -25.58 -13.90
CA VAL A 434 27.67 -25.43 -15.30
C VAL A 434 26.64 -24.57 -16.01
N LEU A 435 27.09 -23.58 -16.78
CA LEU A 435 26.25 -22.71 -17.59
C LEU A 435 26.45 -23.03 -19.06
N TYR A 436 25.35 -23.39 -19.71
CA TYR A 436 25.20 -23.39 -21.15
C TYR A 436 24.45 -22.14 -21.62
N ASN A 437 24.97 -21.50 -22.65
CA ASN A 437 24.28 -20.44 -23.38
C ASN A 437 24.57 -20.62 -24.87
N GLU A 438 23.55 -20.47 -25.71
CA GLU A 438 23.71 -20.66 -27.16
C GLU A 438 24.74 -19.68 -27.74
N HIS A 439 24.67 -18.42 -27.29
CA HIS A 439 25.60 -17.37 -27.69
C HIS A 439 26.69 -17.16 -26.63
N LYS A 440 27.86 -16.67 -27.05
CA LYS A 440 28.98 -16.40 -26.14
C LYS A 440 28.58 -15.39 -25.05
N VAL A 441 28.71 -15.82 -23.79
CA VAL A 441 28.55 -14.97 -22.60
C VAL A 441 29.90 -14.30 -22.29
N PRO A 442 29.94 -12.97 -22.09
CA PRO A 442 31.13 -12.28 -21.62
C PRO A 442 31.71 -12.92 -20.35
N ARG A 443 32.99 -13.27 -20.36
CA ARG A 443 33.65 -13.96 -19.23
C ARG A 443 33.54 -13.17 -17.91
N GLN A 444 33.58 -11.85 -17.99
CA GLN A 444 33.47 -10.94 -16.85
C GLN A 444 32.16 -11.10 -16.06
N LEU A 445 31.09 -11.62 -16.67
CA LEU A 445 29.82 -11.86 -15.97
C LEU A 445 29.88 -13.07 -15.04
N VAL A 446 30.78 -14.00 -15.30
CA VAL A 446 30.85 -15.28 -14.60
C VAL A 446 32.20 -15.51 -13.91
N GLU A 447 33.20 -14.65 -14.13
CA GLU A 447 34.56 -14.81 -13.60
C GLU A 447 34.61 -14.92 -12.06
N ASN A 448 33.71 -14.20 -11.38
CA ASN A 448 33.59 -14.19 -9.93
C ASN A 448 32.60 -15.25 -9.41
N LEU A 449 32.05 -16.08 -10.30
CA LEU A 449 31.12 -17.14 -9.98
C LEU A 449 31.84 -18.49 -10.10
N LYS A 450 31.51 -19.43 -9.22
CA LYS A 450 31.97 -20.83 -9.31
C LYS A 450 31.19 -21.59 -10.39
N VAL A 451 31.16 -21.06 -11.62
CA VAL A 451 30.37 -21.56 -12.74
C VAL A 451 31.29 -21.89 -13.91
N LYS A 452 31.18 -23.12 -14.43
CA LYS A 452 31.88 -23.52 -15.66
C LYS A 452 31.03 -23.17 -16.89
N LEU A 453 31.58 -22.42 -17.83
CA LEU A 453 30.96 -22.22 -19.15
C LEU A 453 31.20 -23.44 -20.04
N ILE A 454 30.19 -23.86 -20.80
CA ILE A 454 30.31 -24.91 -21.82
C ILE A 454 29.68 -24.48 -23.15
N THR A 455 30.20 -25.01 -24.24
CA THR A 455 29.59 -24.89 -25.57
C THR A 455 28.57 -26.01 -25.82
N GLN A 456 27.90 -25.98 -26.98
CA GLN A 456 26.96 -27.03 -27.36
C GLN A 456 27.67 -28.36 -27.62
N GLU A 457 28.89 -28.32 -28.18
CA GLU A 457 29.70 -29.52 -28.43
C GLU A 457 30.17 -30.19 -27.12
N GLU A 458 30.33 -29.40 -26.05
CA GLU A 458 30.72 -29.87 -24.72
C GLU A 458 29.52 -30.34 -23.87
N LEU A 459 28.29 -30.12 -24.33
CA LEU A 459 27.06 -30.44 -23.62
C LEU A 459 26.84 -31.97 -23.57
N SER A 460 27.31 -32.61 -22.49
CA SER A 460 26.99 -34.00 -22.15
C SER A 460 26.02 -34.07 -20.97
N VAL A 461 24.96 -34.87 -21.07
CA VAL A 461 23.90 -34.93 -20.03
C VAL A 461 24.10 -36.04 -19.00
N THR A 462 25.19 -36.79 -19.07
CA THR A 462 25.41 -38.01 -18.28
C THR A 462 25.74 -37.77 -16.80
N ASN A 463 25.80 -36.52 -16.32
CA ASN A 463 26.28 -36.20 -14.97
C ASN A 463 25.50 -35.12 -14.21
N TYR A 464 24.35 -34.65 -14.72
CA TYR A 464 23.57 -33.58 -14.10
C TYR A 464 22.29 -34.13 -13.44
N GLU A 465 22.03 -33.68 -12.22
CA GLU A 465 20.85 -34.08 -11.43
C GLU A 465 19.70 -33.07 -11.58
N LEU A 466 20.03 -31.83 -11.94
CA LEU A 466 19.09 -30.72 -12.11
C LEU A 466 19.43 -29.86 -13.33
N GLY A 467 18.44 -29.67 -14.20
CA GLY A 467 18.48 -28.69 -15.28
C GLY A 467 17.61 -27.49 -14.95
N VAL A 468 18.10 -26.27 -15.16
CA VAL A 468 17.34 -25.05 -14.89
C VAL A 468 17.29 -24.17 -16.13
N PHE A 469 16.08 -24.00 -16.66
CA PHE A 469 15.76 -23.07 -17.73
C PHE A 469 15.03 -21.89 -17.11
N CYS A 470 15.70 -20.75 -16.96
CA CYS A 470 15.06 -19.54 -16.45
C CYS A 470 14.95 -18.53 -17.60
N ARG A 471 13.72 -18.18 -18.00
CA ARG A 471 13.45 -17.23 -19.09
C ARG A 471 14.30 -17.52 -20.34
N PHE A 472 14.51 -18.80 -20.66
CA PHE A 472 15.38 -19.23 -21.75
C PHE A 472 14.55 -19.77 -22.91
N LEU A 473 13.65 -20.73 -22.64
CA LEU A 473 12.85 -21.39 -23.68
C LEU A 473 11.79 -20.47 -24.26
N GLN A 474 11.38 -19.43 -23.53
CA GLN A 474 10.52 -18.36 -24.04
C GLN A 474 11.11 -17.67 -25.29
N HIS A 475 12.43 -17.63 -25.47
CA HIS A 475 13.07 -16.96 -26.61
C HIS A 475 13.03 -17.78 -27.91
N TYR A 476 12.43 -18.97 -27.88
CA TYR A 476 12.44 -19.90 -29.00
C TYR A 476 11.04 -20.37 -29.39
N ASP A 477 10.89 -20.70 -30.67
CA ASP A 477 9.73 -21.42 -31.19
C ASP A 477 9.66 -22.86 -30.64
N ASP A 478 8.53 -23.53 -30.83
CA ASP A 478 8.30 -24.84 -30.20
C ASP A 478 9.22 -25.94 -30.74
N ASP A 479 9.67 -25.85 -32.00
CA ASP A 479 10.58 -26.84 -32.60
C ASP A 479 11.96 -26.76 -31.92
N LYS A 480 12.46 -25.54 -31.69
CA LYS A 480 13.72 -25.32 -30.99
C LYS A 480 13.61 -25.55 -29.48
N VAL A 481 12.47 -25.26 -28.85
CA VAL A 481 12.22 -25.69 -27.46
C VAL A 481 12.26 -27.21 -27.34
N LEU A 482 11.64 -27.93 -28.27
CA LEU A 482 11.64 -29.39 -28.27
C LEU A 482 13.05 -29.96 -28.47
N SER A 483 13.91 -29.33 -29.27
CA SER A 483 15.30 -29.76 -29.45
C SER A 483 16.10 -29.62 -28.13
N TYR A 484 15.96 -28.51 -27.41
CA TYR A 484 16.61 -28.34 -26.09
C TYR A 484 16.11 -29.33 -25.05
N LEU A 485 14.80 -29.57 -24.97
CA LEU A 485 14.25 -30.54 -24.03
C LEU A 485 14.71 -31.97 -24.33
N LYS A 486 14.88 -32.32 -25.62
CA LYS A 486 15.46 -33.60 -26.04
C LYS A 486 16.93 -33.72 -25.63
N LEU A 487 17.71 -32.64 -25.69
CA LEU A 487 19.10 -32.64 -25.24
C LEU A 487 19.19 -33.01 -23.76
N VAL A 488 18.32 -32.47 -22.90
CA VAL A 488 18.33 -32.69 -21.44
C VAL A 488 17.58 -33.92 -20.94
N LYS A 489 17.15 -34.83 -21.83
CA LYS A 489 16.37 -36.02 -21.46
C LYS A 489 17.03 -36.91 -20.40
N GLY A 490 18.35 -36.88 -20.28
CA GLY A 490 19.10 -37.65 -19.27
C GLY A 490 19.02 -37.10 -17.84
N ILE A 491 18.47 -35.90 -17.64
CA ILE A 491 18.38 -35.24 -16.33
C ILE A 491 17.04 -35.58 -15.68
N SER A 492 17.06 -36.07 -14.43
CA SER A 492 15.86 -36.56 -13.73
C SER A 492 14.89 -35.46 -13.30
N ARG A 493 15.37 -34.23 -13.14
CA ARG A 493 14.57 -33.08 -12.70
C ARG A 493 14.95 -31.83 -13.48
N ILE A 494 13.95 -31.13 -14.00
CA ILE A 494 14.10 -29.90 -14.76
C ILE A 494 13.19 -28.84 -14.16
N LEU A 495 13.71 -27.62 -13.97
CA LEU A 495 12.92 -26.48 -13.55
C LEU A 495 12.79 -25.52 -14.74
N LEU A 496 11.55 -25.29 -15.18
CA LEU A 496 11.23 -24.25 -16.15
C LEU A 496 10.71 -23.04 -15.39
N ILE A 497 11.45 -21.94 -15.38
CA ILE A 497 11.14 -20.72 -14.63
C ILE A 497 10.75 -19.63 -15.62
N GLU A 498 9.45 -19.49 -15.88
CA GLU A 498 8.90 -18.62 -16.91
C GLU A 498 7.56 -18.01 -16.52
N THR A 499 7.14 -16.99 -17.27
CA THR A 499 5.80 -16.43 -17.16
C THR A 499 4.81 -17.37 -17.84
N ILE A 500 3.80 -17.83 -17.11
CA ILE A 500 2.74 -18.72 -17.61
C ILE A 500 1.52 -17.88 -17.95
N LEU A 501 1.07 -17.94 -19.20
CA LEU A 501 -0.13 -17.22 -19.64
C LEU A 501 -1.42 -17.90 -19.11
N ASP A 502 -2.39 -17.09 -18.68
CA ASP A 502 -3.77 -17.50 -18.36
C ASP A 502 -4.75 -16.62 -19.15
N TYR A 503 -5.65 -17.22 -19.94
CA TYR A 503 -6.65 -16.48 -20.73
C TYR A 503 -7.61 -15.63 -19.89
N ARG A 504 -7.69 -15.87 -18.58
CA ARG A 504 -8.51 -15.09 -17.64
C ARG A 504 -7.72 -13.96 -16.97
N SER A 505 -6.44 -13.79 -17.30
CA SER A 505 -5.56 -12.76 -16.75
C SER A 505 -4.94 -11.93 -17.89
N PRO A 506 -4.85 -10.60 -17.74
CA PRO A 506 -4.13 -9.76 -18.70
C PRO A 506 -2.59 -9.83 -18.54
N ALA A 507 -2.08 -10.51 -17.51
CA ALA A 507 -0.66 -10.53 -17.19
C ALA A 507 0.18 -11.22 -18.29
N GLY A 508 1.30 -10.60 -18.66
CA GLY A 508 2.28 -11.17 -19.58
C GLY A 508 2.03 -10.88 -21.07
N GLY A 509 0.88 -10.37 -21.48
CA GLY A 509 0.56 -10.16 -22.91
C GLY A 509 1.55 -9.24 -23.65
N SER A 510 1.90 -8.08 -23.08
CA SER A 510 2.91 -7.20 -23.70
C SER A 510 4.32 -7.78 -23.69
N VAL A 511 4.64 -8.61 -22.70
CA VAL A 511 5.94 -9.30 -22.62
C VAL A 511 6.02 -10.39 -23.69
N ASP A 512 4.94 -11.12 -23.91
CA ASP A 512 4.83 -12.12 -24.99
C ASP A 512 5.08 -11.49 -26.36
N ILE A 513 4.41 -10.35 -26.63
CA ILE A 513 4.66 -9.56 -27.84
C ILE A 513 6.12 -9.10 -27.93
N ASN A 514 6.71 -8.63 -26.83
CA ASN A 514 8.12 -8.24 -26.83
C ASN A 514 9.03 -9.43 -27.18
N VAL A 515 8.80 -10.60 -26.58
CA VAL A 515 9.59 -11.82 -26.85
C VAL A 515 9.46 -12.26 -28.31
N MET A 516 8.26 -12.21 -28.88
CA MET A 516 8.01 -12.47 -30.30
C MET A 516 8.75 -11.49 -31.20
N VAL A 517 8.68 -10.20 -30.92
CA VAL A 517 9.33 -9.14 -31.70
C VAL A 517 10.85 -9.17 -31.58
N GLU A 518 11.37 -9.56 -30.42
CA GLU A 518 12.80 -9.55 -30.12
C GLU A 518 13.52 -10.82 -30.58
N THR A 519 12.86 -11.98 -30.49
CA THR A 519 13.49 -13.29 -30.69
C THR A 519 12.66 -14.28 -31.50
N GLY A 520 11.43 -13.94 -31.90
CA GLY A 520 10.51 -14.88 -32.54
C GLY A 520 9.98 -15.97 -31.60
N GLY A 521 10.34 -15.91 -30.32
CA GLY A 521 9.84 -16.78 -29.28
C GLY A 521 8.43 -16.41 -28.80
N LYS A 522 8.00 -17.05 -27.71
CA LYS A 522 6.69 -16.84 -27.11
C LYS A 522 6.64 -17.30 -25.66
N LEU A 523 5.80 -16.64 -24.87
CA LEU A 523 5.29 -17.15 -23.61
C LEU A 523 4.25 -18.23 -23.88
N ARG A 524 4.03 -19.11 -22.89
CA ARG A 524 3.23 -20.33 -23.06
C ARG A 524 2.23 -20.47 -21.93
N THR A 525 1.07 -21.04 -22.23
CA THR A 525 0.14 -21.48 -21.19
C THR A 525 0.64 -22.77 -20.56
N LEU A 526 0.08 -23.16 -19.42
CA LEU A 526 0.38 -24.47 -18.82
C LEU A 526 0.00 -25.63 -19.77
N SER A 527 -1.11 -25.48 -20.51
CA SER A 527 -1.53 -26.50 -21.50
C SER A 527 -0.53 -26.65 -22.65
N ASP A 528 0.12 -25.56 -23.07
CA ASP A 528 1.15 -25.63 -24.11
C ASP A 528 2.38 -26.37 -23.60
N TRP A 529 2.82 -26.10 -22.37
CA TRP A 529 3.90 -26.84 -21.72
C TRP A 529 3.59 -28.33 -21.61
N GLU A 530 2.39 -28.70 -21.18
CA GLU A 530 1.98 -30.11 -21.14
C GLU A 530 2.06 -30.79 -22.52
N LYS A 531 1.64 -30.11 -23.59
CA LYS A 531 1.71 -30.64 -24.97
C LYS A 531 3.15 -30.81 -25.43
N ILE A 532 4.02 -29.84 -25.16
CA ILE A 532 5.44 -29.89 -25.52
C ILE A 532 6.14 -31.02 -24.74
N LEU A 533 5.95 -31.07 -23.42
CA LEU A 533 6.59 -32.06 -22.57
C LEU A 533 6.15 -33.49 -22.90
N LYS A 534 4.88 -33.71 -23.29
CA LYS A 534 4.39 -35.02 -23.78
C LYS A 534 5.15 -35.54 -25.01
N GLN A 535 5.73 -34.66 -25.82
CA GLN A 535 6.53 -35.05 -26.98
C GLN A 535 7.94 -35.54 -26.58
N VAL A 536 8.39 -35.23 -25.36
CA VAL A 536 9.64 -35.72 -24.78
C VAL A 536 9.32 -36.86 -23.81
N LYS A 537 9.39 -38.10 -24.30
CA LYS A 537 9.07 -39.31 -23.51
C LYS A 537 9.77 -39.28 -22.14
N GLY A 538 8.98 -39.34 -21.06
CA GLY A 538 9.46 -39.37 -19.68
C GLY A 538 9.09 -38.11 -18.89
N PHE A 539 9.03 -36.95 -19.53
CA PHE A 539 8.83 -35.69 -18.81
C PHE A 539 7.37 -35.51 -18.37
N LYS A 540 7.18 -35.23 -17.07
CA LYS A 540 5.87 -34.91 -16.47
C LYS A 540 6.00 -33.70 -15.56
N ILE A 541 4.99 -32.83 -15.62
CA ILE A 541 4.87 -31.73 -14.65
C ILE A 541 4.52 -32.34 -13.29
N SER A 542 5.41 -32.18 -12.32
CA SER A 542 5.21 -32.61 -10.94
C SER A 542 4.47 -31.54 -10.12
N SER A 543 4.77 -30.26 -10.35
CA SER A 543 4.11 -29.13 -9.69
C SER A 543 4.38 -27.83 -10.43
N VAL A 544 3.50 -26.85 -10.24
CA VAL A 544 3.70 -25.46 -10.66
C VAL A 544 3.68 -24.58 -9.41
N VAL A 545 4.76 -23.82 -9.18
CA VAL A 545 4.95 -23.03 -7.96
C VAL A 545 5.16 -21.56 -8.35
N PRO A 546 4.26 -20.65 -7.95
CA PRO A 546 4.43 -19.23 -8.23
C PRO A 546 5.56 -18.62 -7.38
N LEU A 547 6.45 -17.87 -8.04
CA LEU A 547 7.50 -17.07 -7.40
C LEU A 547 7.07 -15.62 -7.22
N THR A 548 6.35 -15.08 -8.21
CA THR A 548 5.72 -13.75 -8.19
C THR A 548 4.29 -13.87 -8.76
N ASP A 549 3.57 -12.76 -8.87
CA ASP A 549 2.23 -12.73 -9.49
C ASP A 549 2.23 -13.10 -10.98
N TYR A 550 3.40 -13.18 -11.62
CA TYR A 550 3.53 -13.48 -13.04
C TYR A 550 4.61 -14.52 -13.38
N LEU A 551 5.61 -14.74 -12.52
CA LEU A 551 6.68 -15.72 -12.74
C LEU A 551 6.44 -17.00 -11.94
N SER A 552 6.54 -18.16 -12.59
CA SER A 552 6.33 -19.47 -11.96
C SER A 552 7.43 -20.46 -12.28
N VAL A 553 7.63 -21.43 -11.39
CA VAL A 553 8.48 -22.61 -11.60
C VAL A 553 7.60 -23.79 -11.96
N ILE A 554 7.81 -24.38 -13.12
CA ILE A 554 7.26 -25.68 -13.51
C ILE A 554 8.33 -26.72 -13.17
N ASP A 555 8.08 -27.51 -12.12
CA ASP A 555 8.94 -28.64 -11.72
C ASP A 555 8.58 -29.84 -12.58
N VAL A 556 9.48 -30.20 -13.49
CA VAL A 556 9.35 -31.31 -14.43
C VAL A 556 10.22 -32.47 -13.96
N ARG A 557 9.65 -33.67 -13.92
CA ARG A 557 10.33 -34.89 -13.49
C ARG A 557 10.19 -36.02 -14.50
N CYS A 558 11.18 -36.90 -14.52
CA CYS A 558 11.29 -38.06 -15.41
C CYS A 558 10.91 -39.37 -14.72
#